data_AF-A0A401GBD8-F1
#
_entry.id   AF-A0A401GBD8-F1
#
_cell.length_a   1.000
_cell.length_b   1.000
_cell.length_c   1.000
_cell.angle_alpha   90.00
_cell.angle_beta   90.00
_cell.angle_gamma   90.00
#
_symmetry.space_group_name_H-M   'P 1'
#
loop_
_entity.id
_entity.type
_entity.pdbx_description
1 polymer ?
#
loop_
_entity_poly.entity_id
_entity_poly.type
_entity_poly.pdbx_seq_one_letter_code
_entity_poly.pdbx_strand_id
1 'polypeptide(L)'
;MDVDRVNISCLSPDERQKRMKEGLCFLCGKKGHIANDRQFHPQSGSFTRARTIQPGLDTDTITWIKKMQEDLAQKKETLKEETREEQIAYVRNVFNDMTDEERTQLGF
;
A
#
# COMPACT_ATOMS: atom_id res chain seq x y z
N MET A 1 10.38 -43.09 11.70
CA MET A 1 8.92 -42.86 11.75
C MET A 1 8.64 -41.74 10.76
N ASP A 2 8.02 -42.10 9.64
CA ASP A 2 7.70 -41.20 8.52
C ASP A 2 6.83 -40.05 9.01
N VAL A 3 7.30 -38.82 8.83
CA VAL A 3 6.49 -37.63 9.06
C VAL A 3 5.81 -37.37 7.73
N ASP A 4 4.57 -37.87 7.59
CA ASP A 4 3.70 -37.65 6.44
C ASP A 4 3.68 -36.17 6.07
N ARG A 5 4.51 -35.83 5.09
CA ARG A 5 4.70 -34.46 4.62
C ARG A 5 3.51 -34.16 3.72
N VAL A 6 2.41 -33.72 4.33
CA VAL A 6 1.21 -33.34 3.58
C VAL A 6 1.59 -32.26 2.57
N ASN A 7 1.39 -32.56 1.29
CA ASN A 7 1.66 -31.62 0.23
C ASN A 7 0.65 -30.46 0.32
N ILE A 8 1.10 -29.31 0.85
CA ILE A 8 0.26 -28.12 1.06
C ILE A 8 -0.37 -27.63 -0.26
N SER A 9 0.29 -27.88 -1.41
CA SER A 9 -0.26 -27.51 -2.72
C SER A 9 -1.46 -28.36 -3.16
N CYS A 10 -1.81 -29.39 -2.38
CA CYS A 10 -2.88 -30.34 -2.69
C CYS A 10 -4.06 -30.29 -1.72
N LEU A 11 -4.10 -29.36 -0.75
CA LEU A 11 -5.28 -29.26 0.12
C LEU A 11 -6.49 -28.81 -0.69
N SER A 12 -7.58 -29.58 -0.59
CA SER A 12 -8.87 -29.16 -1.15
C SER A 12 -9.35 -27.87 -0.47
N PRO A 13 -10.21 -27.08 -1.13
CA PRO A 13 -10.80 -25.88 -0.53
C PRO A 13 -11.45 -26.15 0.84
N ASP A 14 -12.15 -27.29 0.96
CA ASP A 14 -12.84 -27.69 2.19
C ASP A 14 -11.86 -28.01 3.31
N GLU A 15 -10.78 -28.74 3.02
CA GLU A 15 -9.72 -29.00 4.00
C GLU A 15 -9.01 -27.74 4.43
N ARG A 16 -8.80 -26.79 3.50
CA ARG A 16 -8.20 -25.49 3.82
C ARG A 16 -9.10 -24.70 4.76
N GLN A 17 -10.40 -24.65 4.47
CA GLN A 17 -11.37 -23.97 5.33
C GLN A 17 -11.49 -24.64 6.69
N LYS A 18 -11.49 -25.97 6.75
CA LYS A 18 -11.48 -26.74 7.99
C LYS A 18 -10.25 -26.40 8.85
N ARG A 19 -9.05 -26.43 8.25
CA ARG A 19 -7.82 -26.07 8.98
C ARG A 19 -7.81 -24.63 9.46
N MET A 20 -8.33 -23.70 8.67
CA MET A 20 -8.48 -22.30 9.08
C MET A 20 -9.44 -22.16 10.27
N LYS A 21 -10.60 -22.83 10.23
CA LYS A 21 -11.61 -22.79 11.29
C LYS A 21 -11.12 -23.46 12.58
N GLU A 22 -10.40 -24.56 12.45
CA GLU A 22 -9.95 -25.38 13.59
C GLU A 22 -8.56 -24.97 14.13
N GLY A 23 -7.90 -23.98 13.51
CA GLY A 23 -6.57 -23.51 13.91
C GLY A 23 -5.49 -24.58 13.75
N LEU A 24 -5.58 -25.39 12.69
CA LEU A 24 -4.64 -26.46 12.41
C LEU A 24 -3.46 -25.96 11.57
N CYS A 25 -2.27 -26.47 11.85
CA CYS A 25 -1.08 -26.23 11.05
C CYS A 25 -1.32 -26.69 9.59
N PHE A 26 -1.11 -25.79 8.63
CA PHE A 26 -1.27 -26.12 7.22
C PHE A 26 -0.23 -27.14 6.71
N LEU A 27 0.91 -27.28 7.38
CA LEU A 27 1.95 -28.25 7.01
C LEU A 27 1.68 -29.64 7.59
N CYS A 28 1.40 -29.76 8.88
CA CYS A 28 1.29 -31.06 9.55
C CYS A 28 -0.10 -31.40 10.12
N GLY A 29 -1.07 -30.48 10.06
CA GLY A 29 -2.44 -30.70 10.53
C GLY A 29 -2.62 -30.70 12.05
N LYS A 30 -1.59 -30.41 12.84
CA LYS A 30 -1.67 -30.35 14.32
C LYS A 30 -2.09 -28.97 14.82
N LYS A 31 -2.75 -28.90 15.98
CA LYS A 31 -3.06 -27.63 16.67
C LYS A 31 -1.84 -27.09 17.41
N GLY A 32 -1.88 -25.80 17.76
CA GLY A 32 -0.93 -25.16 18.67
C GLY A 32 0.28 -24.48 18.03
N HIS A 33 0.46 -24.62 16.71
CA HIS A 33 1.49 -23.90 15.95
C HIS A 33 1.05 -23.65 14.51
N ILE A 34 1.75 -22.76 13.82
CA ILE A 34 1.54 -22.46 12.40
C ILE A 34 2.60 -23.14 11.53
N ALA A 35 2.31 -23.32 10.24
CA ALA A 35 3.21 -24.01 9.31
C ALA A 35 4.63 -23.40 9.19
N ASN A 36 4.79 -22.11 9.47
CA ASN A 36 6.07 -21.41 9.45
C ASN A 36 6.79 -21.39 10.81
N ASP A 37 6.27 -22.10 11.81
CA ASP A 37 6.87 -22.16 13.13
C ASP A 37 8.14 -23.02 13.11
N ARG A 38 9.30 -22.37 13.28
CA ARG A 38 10.62 -23.02 13.21
C ARG A 38 10.88 -23.97 14.38
N GLN A 39 10.18 -23.82 15.51
CA GLN A 39 10.32 -24.75 16.64
C GLN A 39 9.71 -26.12 16.32
N PHE A 40 8.62 -26.13 15.56
CA PHE A 40 7.89 -27.35 15.18
C PHE A 40 8.29 -27.87 13.79
N HIS A 41 8.80 -26.98 12.93
CA HIS A 41 9.25 -27.27 11.58
C HIS A 41 10.65 -26.69 11.37
N PRO A 42 11.69 -27.34 11.92
CA PRO A 42 13.07 -26.97 11.64
C PRO A 42 13.28 -27.06 10.13
N GLN A 43 13.50 -25.92 9.48
CA GLN A 43 13.67 -25.83 8.03
C GLN A 43 14.92 -26.63 7.66
N SER A 44 14.74 -27.82 7.08
CA SER A 44 15.80 -28.53 6.40
C SER A 44 16.19 -27.74 5.15
N GLY A 45 17.31 -27.01 5.26
CA GLY A 45 17.87 -26.26 4.15
C GLY A 45 17.39 -24.81 4.10
N SER A 46 18.37 -23.91 4.22
CA SER A 46 18.30 -22.54 3.76
C SER A 46 17.88 -22.51 2.28
N PHE A 47 16.58 -22.53 2.01
CA PHE A 47 16.06 -21.90 0.82
C PHE A 47 15.92 -20.43 1.15
N THR A 48 17.06 -19.72 1.10
CA THR A 48 17.03 -18.40 0.50
C THR A 48 16.46 -18.61 -0.90
N ARG A 49 15.13 -18.57 -1.03
CA ARG A 49 14.53 -18.06 -2.25
C ARG A 49 15.08 -16.65 -2.34
N ALA A 50 16.25 -16.51 -2.97
CA ALA A 50 16.60 -15.29 -3.64
C ALA A 50 15.36 -15.02 -4.48
N ARG A 51 14.52 -14.09 -4.02
CA ARG A 51 13.56 -13.45 -4.88
C ARG A 51 14.49 -12.84 -5.91
N THR A 52 14.65 -13.49 -7.06
CA THR A 52 15.20 -12.90 -8.25
C THR A 52 14.24 -11.76 -8.56
N ILE A 53 14.46 -10.63 -7.90
CA ILE A 53 14.16 -9.34 -8.49
C ILE A 53 14.98 -9.39 -9.77
N GLN A 54 14.29 -9.57 -10.90
CA GLN A 54 14.91 -9.55 -12.21
C GLN A 54 15.85 -8.34 -12.24
N PRO A 55 17.18 -8.53 -12.36
CA PRO A 55 18.10 -7.44 -12.52
C PRO A 55 17.93 -6.92 -13.94
N GLY A 56 16.92 -6.06 -14.10
CA GLY A 56 16.43 -5.65 -15.41
C GLY A 56 15.17 -4.82 -15.28
N LEU A 57 15.11 -3.91 -14.30
CA LEU A 57 14.27 -2.75 -14.51
C LEU A 57 15.03 -1.93 -15.55
N ASP A 58 14.65 -2.11 -16.81
CA ASP A 58 15.29 -1.47 -17.94
C ASP A 58 15.39 0.05 -17.64
N THR A 59 16.49 0.67 -18.05
CA THR A 59 16.73 2.10 -17.81
C THR A 59 15.56 2.96 -18.28
N ASP A 60 14.87 2.54 -19.33
CA ASP A 60 13.68 3.21 -19.87
C ASP A 60 12.50 3.10 -18.90
N THR A 61 12.30 1.96 -18.25
CA THR A 61 11.29 1.77 -17.20
C THR A 61 11.59 2.63 -15.96
N ILE A 62 12.85 2.72 -15.52
CA ILE A 62 13.24 3.62 -14.41
C ILE A 62 12.97 5.08 -14.78
N THR A 63 13.34 5.45 -16.00
CA THR A 63 13.14 6.80 -16.54
C THR A 63 11.66 7.14 -16.61
N TRP A 64 10.83 6.20 -17.07
CA TRP A 64 9.38 6.36 -17.11
C TRP A 64 8.76 6.53 -15.72
N ILE A 65 9.18 5.73 -14.73
CA ILE A 65 8.71 5.87 -13.33
C ILE A 65 9.07 7.25 -12.76
N LYS A 66 10.31 7.72 -12.97
CA LYS A 66 10.74 9.06 -12.52
C LYS A 66 9.91 10.16 -13.18
N LYS A 67 9.71 10.08 -14.49
CA LYS A 67 8.88 11.04 -15.23
C LYS A 67 7.44 11.09 -14.70
N MET A 68 6.83 9.93 -14.45
CA MET A 68 5.48 9.86 -13.90
C MET A 68 5.39 10.49 -12.49
N GLN A 69 6.45 10.37 -11.69
CA GLN A 69 6.51 11.01 -10.36
C GLN A 69 6.65 12.53 -10.47
N GLU A 70 7.48 13.02 -11.38
CA GLU A 70 7.66 14.45 -11.65
C GLU A 70 6.37 15.08 -12.19
N ASP A 71 5.73 14.46 -13.18
CA ASP A 71 4.46 14.92 -13.75
C ASP A 71 3.37 15.00 -12.67
N LEU A 72 3.32 14.02 -11.76
CA LEU A 72 2.38 14.02 -10.64
C LEU A 72 2.68 15.13 -9.62
N ALA A 73 3.95 15.46 -9.37
CA ALA A 73 4.35 16.54 -8.47
C ALA A 73 3.98 17.90 -9.08
N GLN A 74 4.31 18.13 -10.36
CA GLN A 74 3.97 19.36 -11.07
C GLN A 74 2.46 19.57 -11.12
N LYS A 75 1.67 18.53 -11.45
CA LYS A 75 0.21 18.63 -11.48
C LYS A 75 -0.39 19.01 -10.12
N LYS A 76 0.20 18.54 -9.01
CA LYS A 76 -0.25 18.93 -7.67
C LYS A 76 0.09 20.38 -7.35
N GLU A 77 1.24 20.86 -7.80
CA GLU A 77 1.65 22.25 -7.61
C GLU A 77 0.77 23.21 -8.42
N THR A 78 0.48 22.90 -9.68
CA THR A 78 -0.40 23.73 -10.52
C THR A 78 -1.82 23.80 -9.95
N LEU A 79 -2.40 22.67 -9.52
CA LEU A 79 -3.71 22.66 -8.87
C LEU A 79 -3.72 23.47 -7.56
N LYS A 80 -2.63 23.46 -6.81
CA LYS A 80 -2.52 24.25 -5.57
C LYS A 80 -2.39 25.75 -5.85
N GLU A 81 -1.72 26.13 -6.94
CA GLU A 81 -1.60 27.52 -7.34
C GLU A 81 -2.93 28.07 -7.89
N GLU A 82 -3.60 27.33 -8.78
CA GLU A 82 -4.91 27.69 -9.32
C GLU A 82 -5.94 27.88 -8.19
N THR A 83 -5.99 26.95 -7.23
CA THR A 83 -6.89 27.08 -6.06
C THR A 83 -6.52 28.25 -5.15
N ARG A 84 -5.25 28.63 -5.05
CA ARG A 84 -4.81 29.81 -4.30
C ARG A 84 -5.26 31.09 -5.00
N GLU A 85 -5.07 31.18 -6.31
CA GLU A 85 -5.49 32.34 -7.11
C GLU A 85 -7.01 32.53 -7.07
N GLU A 86 -7.78 31.43 -7.17
CA GLU A 86 -9.24 31.45 -7.02
C GLU A 86 -9.67 31.93 -5.63
N GLN A 87 -9.01 31.47 -4.56
CA GLN A 87 -9.29 31.93 -3.20
C GLN A 87 -8.97 33.42 -3.02
N ILE A 88 -7.84 33.89 -3.56
CA ILE A 88 -7.47 35.31 -3.53
C ILE A 88 -8.48 36.15 -4.32
N ALA A 89 -8.90 35.68 -5.50
CA ALA A 89 -9.90 36.36 -6.32
C ALA A 89 -11.25 36.43 -5.62
N TYR A 90 -11.70 35.34 -5.01
CA TYR A 90 -12.93 35.30 -4.20
C TYR A 90 -12.88 36.32 -3.07
N VAL A 91 -11.80 36.34 -2.28
CA VAL A 91 -11.66 37.30 -1.17
C VAL A 91 -11.64 38.74 -1.67
N ARG A 92 -10.94 39.02 -2.78
CA ARG A 92 -10.93 40.36 -3.40
C ARG A 92 -12.33 40.78 -3.85
N ASN A 93 -13.08 39.88 -4.50
CA ASN A 93 -14.43 40.18 -4.97
C ASN A 93 -15.36 40.47 -3.80
N VAL A 94 -15.37 39.63 -2.76
CA VAL A 94 -16.15 39.88 -1.54
C VAL A 94 -15.76 41.23 -0.92
N PHE A 95 -14.46 41.54 -0.85
CA PHE A 95 -14.02 42.82 -0.31
C PHE A 95 -14.44 44.02 -1.15
N ASN A 96 -14.46 43.91 -2.47
CA ASN A 96 -14.90 44.96 -3.38
C ASN A 96 -16.42 45.18 -3.33
N ASP A 97 -17.19 44.12 -3.10
CA ASP A 97 -18.66 44.18 -2.97
C ASP A 97 -19.13 44.75 -1.62
N MET A 98 -18.26 44.77 -0.60
CA MET A 98 -18.55 45.42 0.69
C MET A 98 -18.61 46.95 0.56
N THR A 99 -19.62 47.54 1.20
CA THR A 99 -19.77 48.98 1.33
C THR A 99 -18.80 49.57 2.38
N ASP A 100 -18.55 50.87 2.33
CA ASP A 100 -17.61 51.52 3.26
C ASP A 100 -18.06 51.46 4.73
N GLU A 101 -19.37 51.42 4.98
CA GLU A 101 -19.95 51.23 6.32
C GLU A 101 -19.64 49.82 6.85
N GLU A 102 -19.73 48.80 5.99
CA GLU A 102 -19.40 47.41 6.34
C GLU A 102 -17.89 47.23 6.56
N ARG A 103 -17.04 47.89 5.76
CA ARG A 103 -15.57 47.91 6.00
C ARG A 103 -15.22 48.56 7.32
N THR A 104 -15.85 49.69 7.63
CA THR A 104 -15.60 50.45 8.87
C THR A 104 -16.00 49.65 10.12
N GLN A 105 -17.08 48.86 10.05
CA GLN A 105 -17.49 47.97 11.15
C GLN A 105 -16.53 46.80 11.39
N LEU A 106 -15.83 46.34 10.34
CA LEU A 106 -14.82 45.30 10.42
C LEU A 106 -13.43 45.83 10.86
N GLY A 107 -13.27 47.14 10.99
CA GLY A 107 -12.01 47.77 11.43
C GLY A 107 -10.89 47.73 10.41
N PHE A 108 -11.23 47.64 9.11
CA PHE A 108 -10.29 47.78 8.00
C PHE A 108 -10.09 49.25 7.60
#